data_AF-A0A3P1BTN9-F1
#
_entry.id   AF-A0A3P1BTN9-F1
#
_cell.length_a   1.000
_cell.length_b   1.000
_cell.length_c   1.000
_cell.angle_alpha   90.00
_cell.angle_beta   90.00
_cell.angle_gamma   90.00
#
_symmetry.space_group_name_H-M   'P 1'
#
loop_
_entity.id
_entity.type
_entity.pdbx_description
1 polymer ?
#
loop_
_entity_poly.entity_id
_entity_poly.type
_entity_poly.pdbx_seq_one_letter_code
_entity_poly.pdbx_strand_id
1 'polypeptide(L)'
;MNRTVSYLLGPELAWVLMLVITGFLVSRSEPISDAEKEQILTLGWFLPIIAVLLSFVPLFWSPGSQWWWLLRIGFVGIAGVFYMSGQICGAVDFHDSRNSGVGSAYMLFIMLGFLFLFGGAFIAAFFFLTKWNFIPVLKWGLIIIGGFSAFMGLVFWIASFGKNAAS
;
A
#
# COMPACT_ATOMS: atom_id res chain seq x y z
N MET A 1 -21.04 -19.21 1.71
CA MET A 1 -19.56 -19.12 1.86
C MET A 1 -19.15 -19.76 3.18
N ASN A 2 -18.11 -20.59 3.17
CA ASN A 2 -17.58 -21.21 4.38
C ASN A 2 -16.96 -20.11 5.28
N ARG A 3 -17.49 -19.95 6.50
CA ARG A 3 -17.15 -18.81 7.40
C ARG A 3 -15.65 -18.70 7.63
N THR A 4 -14.95 -19.83 7.71
CA THR A 4 -13.50 -19.91 7.94
C THR A 4 -12.68 -19.27 6.83
N VAL A 5 -13.12 -19.41 5.57
CA VAL A 5 -12.43 -18.83 4.40
C VAL A 5 -12.53 -17.30 4.43
N SER A 6 -13.67 -16.75 4.84
CA SER A 6 -13.82 -15.29 5.01
C SER A 6 -12.95 -14.70 6.10
N TYR A 7 -12.64 -15.47 7.16
CA TYR A 7 -11.70 -15.03 8.21
C TYR A 7 -10.24 -15.09 7.78
N LEU A 8 -9.90 -16.03 6.89
CA LEU A 8 -8.56 -16.14 6.28
C LEU A 8 -8.32 -15.07 5.20
N LEU A 9 -9.33 -14.75 4.39
CA LEU A 9 -9.29 -13.68 3.36
C LEU A 9 -9.54 -12.28 3.97
N GLY A 10 -9.01 -12.05 5.16
CA GLY A 10 -9.15 -10.79 5.90
C GLY A 10 -8.15 -9.70 5.45
N PRO A 11 -8.11 -8.56 6.16
CA PRO A 11 -7.13 -7.50 5.89
C PRO A 11 -5.68 -8.00 6.01
N GLU A 12 -5.43 -9.01 6.83
CA GLU A 12 -4.11 -9.63 7.00
C GLU A 12 -3.57 -10.19 5.69
N LEU A 13 -4.40 -10.87 4.90
CA LEU A 13 -3.96 -11.44 3.62
C LEU A 13 -3.58 -10.34 2.62
N ALA A 14 -4.33 -9.24 2.59
CA ALA A 14 -4.00 -8.10 1.73
C ALA A 14 -2.61 -7.55 2.07
N TRP A 15 -2.32 -7.38 3.37
CA TRP A 15 -1.01 -6.92 3.82
C TRP A 15 0.10 -7.93 3.52
N VAL A 16 -0.10 -9.22 3.81
CA VAL A 16 0.89 -10.26 3.51
C VAL A 16 1.20 -10.31 2.02
N LEU A 17 0.19 -10.31 1.15
CA LEU A 17 0.38 -10.30 -0.30
C LEU A 17 1.16 -9.07 -0.76
N MET A 18 0.79 -7.89 -0.24
CA MET A 18 1.47 -6.65 -0.60
C MET A 18 2.92 -6.63 -0.13
N LEU A 19 3.22 -7.15 1.07
CA LEU A 19 4.59 -7.31 1.57
C LEU A 19 5.41 -8.29 0.72
N VAL A 20 4.80 -9.40 0.28
CA VAL A 20 5.45 -10.35 -0.64
C VAL A 20 5.76 -9.69 -1.98
N ILE A 21 4.81 -8.92 -2.54
CA ILE A 21 5.01 -8.17 -3.79
C ILE A 21 6.14 -7.15 -3.62
N THR A 22 6.12 -6.37 -2.53
CA THR A 22 7.17 -5.40 -2.21
C THR A 22 8.53 -6.07 -2.07
N GLY A 23 8.61 -7.20 -1.37
CA GLY A 23 9.85 -7.97 -1.24
C GLY A 23 10.37 -8.49 -2.56
N PHE A 24 9.48 -8.98 -3.43
CA PHE A 24 9.86 -9.42 -4.77
C PHE A 24 10.41 -8.27 -5.61
N LEU A 25 9.74 -7.10 -5.60
CA LEU A 25 10.20 -5.91 -6.31
C LEU A 25 11.58 -5.45 -5.82
N VAL A 26 11.79 -5.41 -4.51
CA VAL A 26 13.08 -5.08 -3.89
C VAL A 26 14.16 -6.08 -4.31
N SER A 27 13.90 -7.38 -4.17
CA SER A 27 14.89 -8.44 -4.46
C SER A 27 15.33 -8.48 -5.93
N ARG A 28 14.46 -8.04 -6.84
CA ARG A 28 14.76 -7.95 -8.28
C ARG A 28 15.77 -6.86 -8.63
N SER A 29 15.93 -5.88 -7.75
CA SER A 29 16.76 -4.70 -7.97
C SER A 29 18.10 -4.77 -7.23
N GLU A 30 18.41 -5.86 -6.52
CA GLU A 30 19.71 -6.01 -5.86
C GLU A 30 20.78 -6.50 -6.85
N PRO A 31 21.98 -5.86 -6.92
CA PRO A 31 22.41 -4.69 -6.17
C PRO A 31 21.85 -3.37 -6.73
N ILE A 32 21.27 -2.55 -5.84
CA ILE A 32 20.51 -1.36 -6.25
C ILE A 32 21.45 -0.27 -6.76
N SER A 33 21.27 0.12 -8.03
CA SER A 33 21.89 1.31 -8.60
C SER A 33 21.20 2.61 -8.14
N ASP A 34 21.87 3.76 -8.28
CA ASP A 34 21.29 5.05 -7.89
C ASP A 34 19.99 5.38 -8.67
N ALA A 35 19.87 4.90 -9.92
CA ALA A 35 18.65 5.06 -10.72
C ALA A 35 17.49 4.19 -10.22
N GLU A 36 17.78 2.98 -9.76
CA GLU A 36 16.78 2.06 -9.20
C GLU A 36 16.34 2.50 -7.80
N LYS A 37 17.24 3.11 -7.01
CA LYS A 37 16.90 3.75 -5.73
C LYS A 37 15.74 4.73 -5.90
N GLU A 38 15.86 5.65 -6.86
CA GLU A 38 14.84 6.67 -7.11
C GLU A 38 13.51 6.03 -7.56
N GLN A 39 13.56 4.99 -8.40
CA GLN A 39 12.37 4.25 -8.82
C GLN A 39 11.68 3.54 -7.65
N ILE A 40 12.43 2.83 -6.79
CA ILE A 40 11.89 2.12 -5.63
C ILE A 40 11.25 3.11 -4.65
N LEU A 41 11.91 4.24 -4.36
CA LEU A 41 11.36 5.28 -3.50
C LEU A 41 10.09 5.92 -4.11
N THR A 42 10.07 6.08 -5.43
CA THR A 42 8.90 6.61 -6.13
C THR A 42 7.73 5.62 -6.16
N LEU A 43 7.99 4.31 -6.22
CA LEU A 43 6.94 3.30 -6.05
C LEU A 43 6.52 3.16 -4.58
N GLY A 44 7.41 3.52 -3.66
CA GLY A 44 7.28 3.30 -2.23
C GLY A 44 6.14 4.05 -1.55
N TRP A 45 5.68 5.17 -2.11
CA TRP A 45 4.50 5.87 -1.57
C TRP A 45 3.17 5.32 -2.10
N PHE A 46 3.16 4.60 -3.23
CA PHE A 46 1.95 3.99 -3.78
C PHE A 46 1.59 2.67 -3.10
N LEU A 47 2.60 1.84 -2.79
CA LEU A 47 2.40 0.50 -2.25
C LEU A 47 1.60 0.49 -0.92
N PRO A 48 1.91 1.34 0.08
CA PRO A 48 1.14 1.41 1.32
C PRO A 48 -0.31 1.85 1.07
N ILE A 49 -0.54 2.78 0.15
CA ILE A 49 -1.89 3.28 -0.17
C ILE A 49 -2.73 2.14 -0.76
N ILE A 50 -2.20 1.39 -1.73
CA ILE A 50 -2.89 0.25 -2.33
C ILE A 50 -3.19 -0.82 -1.28
N ALA A 51 -2.21 -1.15 -0.43
CA ALA A 51 -2.37 -2.14 0.63
C ALA A 51 -3.48 -1.74 1.62
N VAL A 52 -3.51 -0.47 2.01
CA VAL A 52 -4.58 0.09 2.85
C VAL A 52 -5.93 -0.06 2.17
N LEU A 53 -6.10 0.34 0.92
CA LEU A 53 -7.40 0.22 0.23
C LEU A 53 -7.86 -1.24 0.10
N LEU A 54 -6.93 -2.14 -0.22
CA LEU A 54 -7.21 -3.58 -0.31
C LEU A 54 -7.65 -4.16 1.05
N SER A 55 -7.15 -3.61 2.16
CA SER A 55 -7.54 -4.05 3.50
C SER A 55 -9.02 -3.79 3.83
N PHE A 56 -9.69 -2.85 3.14
CA PHE A 56 -11.13 -2.59 3.32
C PHE A 56 -12.03 -3.53 2.50
N VAL A 57 -11.49 -4.24 1.51
CA VAL A 57 -12.27 -5.13 0.62
C VAL A 57 -13.04 -6.23 1.39
N PRO A 58 -12.49 -6.87 2.44
CA PRO A 58 -13.21 -7.85 3.24
C PRO A 58 -14.50 -7.35 3.88
N LEU A 59 -14.70 -6.03 4.04
CA LEU A 59 -15.96 -5.46 4.55
C LEU A 59 -17.17 -5.80 3.67
N PHE A 60 -16.95 -6.25 2.42
CA PHE A 60 -18.03 -6.57 1.47
C PHE A 60 -18.62 -7.96 1.60
N TRP A 61 -17.80 -8.94 1.97
CA TRP A 61 -18.23 -10.35 1.99
C TRP A 61 -18.03 -10.99 3.35
N SER A 62 -17.40 -10.30 4.29
CA SER A 62 -17.11 -10.89 5.59
C SER A 62 -18.40 -10.99 6.42
N PRO A 63 -18.69 -12.18 6.98
CA PRO A 63 -19.76 -12.32 7.94
C PRO A 63 -19.36 -11.69 9.28
N GLY A 64 -20.34 -11.17 10.02
CA GLY A 64 -20.14 -10.66 11.38
C GLY A 64 -20.24 -9.14 11.51
N SER A 65 -19.73 -8.62 12.62
CA SER A 65 -19.81 -7.19 12.94
C SER A 65 -18.85 -6.38 12.07
N GLN A 66 -19.37 -5.41 11.33
CA GLN A 66 -18.57 -4.49 10.52
C GLN A 66 -17.57 -3.68 11.36
N TRP A 67 -17.94 -3.35 12.61
CA TRP A 67 -17.06 -2.66 13.56
C TRP A 67 -15.86 -3.50 13.98
N TRP A 68 -16.05 -4.82 14.12
CA TRP A 68 -14.95 -5.75 14.41
C TRP A 68 -13.94 -5.78 13.25
N TRP A 69 -14.44 -5.80 12.02
CA TRP A 69 -13.59 -5.74 10.84
C TRP A 69 -12.85 -4.42 10.70
N LEU A 70 -13.46 -3.29 11.02
CA LEU A 70 -12.76 -2.00 11.06
C LEU A 70 -11.62 -1.96 12.08
N LEU A 71 -11.83 -2.51 13.28
CA LEU A 71 -10.75 -2.62 14.27
C LEU A 71 -9.59 -3.47 13.77
N ARG A 72 -9.87 -4.62 13.13
CA ARG A 72 -8.84 -5.46 12.52
C ARG A 72 -8.10 -4.73 11.40
N ILE A 73 -8.80 -4.01 10.53
CA ILE A 73 -8.22 -3.19 9.48
C ILE A 73 -7.26 -2.16 10.08
N GLY A 74 -7.69 -1.45 11.13
CA GLY A 74 -6.85 -0.46 11.82
C GLY A 74 -5.59 -1.09 12.41
N PHE A 75 -5.73 -2.16 13.18
CA PHE A 75 -4.60 -2.81 13.87
C PHE A 75 -3.58 -3.38 12.88
N VAL A 76 -4.05 -4.18 11.92
CA VAL A 76 -3.21 -4.81 10.90
C VAL A 76 -2.63 -3.75 9.96
N GLY A 77 -3.42 -2.71 9.64
CA GLY A 77 -2.99 -1.59 8.82
C GLY A 77 -1.83 -0.81 9.43
N ILE A 78 -1.87 -0.53 10.73
CA ILE A 78 -0.77 0.15 11.43
C ILE A 78 0.53 -0.67 11.31
N ALA A 79 0.47 -1.95 11.66
CA ALA A 79 1.62 -2.84 11.59
C ALA A 79 2.16 -2.99 10.16
N GLY A 80 1.25 -3.16 9.20
CA GLY A 80 1.57 -3.31 7.79
C GLY A 80 2.25 -2.07 7.20
N VAL A 81 1.76 -0.87 7.50
CA VAL A 81 2.37 0.39 7.05
C VAL A 81 3.81 0.49 7.55
N PHE A 82 4.05 0.27 8.85
CA PHE A 82 5.41 0.31 9.40
C PHE A 82 6.34 -0.71 8.75
N TYR A 83 5.90 -1.96 8.62
CA TYR A 83 6.73 -3.03 8.09
C TYR A 83 7.04 -2.83 6.60
N MET A 84 6.04 -2.44 5.80
CA MET A 84 6.21 -2.17 4.37
C MET A 84 7.14 -0.97 4.13
N SER A 85 6.92 0.15 4.84
CA SER A 85 7.81 1.31 4.74
C SER A 85 9.24 0.96 5.16
N GLY A 86 9.40 0.15 6.21
CA GLY A 86 10.71 -0.32 6.66
C GLY A 86 11.41 -1.19 5.62
N GLN A 87 10.67 -2.09 4.97
CA GLN A 87 11.21 -2.95 3.93
C GLN A 87 11.67 -2.16 2.70
N ILE A 88 10.87 -1.18 2.25
CA ILE A 88 11.22 -0.34 1.09
C ILE A 88 12.44 0.54 1.38
N CYS A 89 12.43 1.23 2.52
CA CYS A 89 13.51 2.14 2.88
C CYS A 89 14.79 1.41 3.28
N GLY A 90 14.67 0.26 3.95
CA GLY A 90 15.81 -0.59 4.30
C GLY A 90 16.47 -1.23 3.09
N ALA A 91 15.71 -1.51 2.03
CA ALA A 91 16.27 -1.99 0.77
C ALA A 91 17.25 -0.99 0.14
N VAL A 92 16.95 0.30 0.24
CA VAL A 92 17.72 1.38 -0.39
C VAL A 92 18.72 2.04 0.56
N ASP A 93 19.04 1.39 1.69
CA ASP A 93 19.97 1.88 2.69
C ASP A 93 21.42 1.46 2.38
N PHE A 94 22.20 2.40 1.85
CA PHE A 94 23.61 2.22 1.49
C PHE A 94 24.58 2.49 2.64
N HIS A 95 24.08 2.88 3.83
CA HIS A 95 24.88 3.26 5.00
C HIS A 95 25.99 4.32 4.73
N ASP A 96 25.78 5.19 3.73
CA ASP A 96 26.71 6.23 3.29
C ASP A 96 25.95 7.50 2.84
N SER A 97 26.66 8.54 2.40
CA SER A 97 26.17 9.82 1.84
C SER A 97 25.07 9.68 0.79
N ARG A 98 25.01 8.54 0.08
CA ARG A 98 23.93 8.20 -0.86
C ARG A 98 22.56 8.03 -0.19
N ASN A 99 22.45 7.95 1.13
CA ASN A 99 21.18 7.83 1.86
C ASN A 99 20.37 9.12 2.00
N SER A 100 20.82 10.21 1.37
CA SER A 100 20.02 11.44 1.35
C SER A 100 18.60 11.14 0.84
N GLY A 101 17.60 11.59 1.61
CA GLY A 101 16.17 11.43 1.31
C GLY A 101 15.51 10.11 1.76
N VAL A 102 16.26 9.10 2.22
CA VAL A 102 15.66 7.80 2.63
C VAL A 102 14.83 7.95 3.91
N GLY A 103 15.35 8.67 4.91
CA GLY A 103 14.63 8.90 6.17
C GLY A 103 13.37 9.76 6.00
N SER A 104 13.40 10.78 5.14
CA SER A 104 12.23 11.59 4.83
C SER A 104 11.19 10.79 4.03
N ALA A 105 11.62 9.94 3.10
CA ALA A 105 10.73 9.02 2.39
C ALA A 105 10.03 8.05 3.34
N TYR A 106 10.75 7.47 4.31
CA TYR A 106 10.18 6.60 5.34
C TYR A 106 9.05 7.30 6.11
N MET A 107 9.30 8.53 6.59
CA MET A 107 8.27 9.30 7.29
C MET A 107 7.07 9.61 6.38
N LEU A 108 7.32 10.00 5.12
CA LEU A 108 6.26 10.28 4.15
C LEU A 108 5.39 9.06 3.90
N PHE A 109 5.98 7.88 3.71
CA PHE A 109 5.25 6.64 3.45
C PHE A 109 4.34 6.27 4.62
N ILE A 110 4.82 6.43 5.85
CA ILE A 110 4.02 6.21 7.06
C ILE A 110 2.89 7.23 7.16
N MET A 111 3.18 8.52 6.97
CA MET A 111 2.17 9.58 7.03
C MET A 111 1.06 9.35 6.00
N LEU A 112 1.42 9.01 4.76
CA LEU A 112 0.44 8.68 3.71
C LEU A 112 -0.34 7.41 4.05
N GLY A 113 0.33 6.35 4.48
CA GLY A 113 -0.33 5.11 4.90
C GLY A 113 -1.37 5.36 6.00
N PHE A 114 -1.02 6.15 7.01
CA PHE A 114 -1.94 6.52 8.10
C PHE A 114 -3.05 7.45 7.66
N LEU A 115 -2.77 8.43 6.80
CA LEU A 115 -3.79 9.32 6.25
C LEU A 115 -4.89 8.52 5.56
N PHE A 116 -4.50 7.56 4.70
CA PHE A 116 -5.47 6.70 4.02
C PHE A 116 -6.13 5.69 4.95
N LEU A 117 -5.41 5.15 5.93
CA LEU A 117 -5.96 4.16 6.87
C LEU A 117 -7.01 4.80 7.78
N PHE A 118 -6.65 5.87 8.48
CA PHE A 118 -7.56 6.57 9.39
C PHE A 118 -8.64 7.33 8.62
N GLY A 119 -8.31 7.97 7.50
CA GLY A 119 -9.29 8.61 6.62
C GLY A 119 -10.31 7.60 6.08
N GLY A 120 -9.83 6.46 5.57
CA GLY A 120 -10.68 5.37 5.08
C GLY A 120 -11.55 4.77 6.20
N ALA A 121 -10.98 4.53 7.38
CA ALA A 121 -11.70 4.01 8.53
C ALA A 121 -12.77 4.99 9.02
N PHE A 122 -12.47 6.29 9.05
CA PHE A 122 -13.42 7.34 9.41
C PHE A 122 -14.59 7.41 8.43
N ILE A 123 -14.31 7.40 7.12
CA ILE A 123 -15.36 7.39 6.09
C ILE A 123 -16.20 6.11 6.23
N ALA A 124 -15.58 4.94 6.37
CA ALA A 124 -16.31 3.68 6.55
C ALA A 124 -17.21 3.71 7.81
N ALA A 125 -16.68 4.19 8.93
CA ALA A 125 -17.44 4.35 10.17
C ALA A 125 -18.65 5.30 9.99
N PHE A 126 -18.46 6.42 9.30
CA PHE A 126 -19.55 7.35 8.99
C PHE A 126 -20.66 6.68 8.16
N PHE A 127 -20.31 5.88 7.16
CA PHE A 127 -21.28 5.13 6.36
C PHE A 127 -22.03 4.07 7.17
N PHE A 128 -21.34 3.40 8.10
CA PHE A 128 -21.97 2.42 8.99
C PHE A 128 -22.95 3.07 9.97
N LEU A 129 -22.61 4.26 10.49
CA LEU A 129 -23.50 5.02 11.36
C LEU A 129 -24.74 5.54 10.61
N THR A 130 -24.57 6.02 9.38
CA THR A 130 -25.67 6.51 8.54
C THR A 130 -26.47 5.39 7.86
N LYS A 131 -26.03 4.12 8.00
CA LYS A 131 -26.57 2.94 7.31
C LYS A 131 -26.54 3.07 5.78
N TRP A 132 -25.66 3.92 5.26
CA TRP A 132 -25.45 4.09 3.83
C TRP A 132 -24.52 3.02 3.29
N ASN A 133 -24.65 2.71 2.01
CA ASN A 133 -23.81 1.70 1.38
C ASN A 133 -22.41 2.27 1.12
N PHE A 134 -21.40 1.72 1.81
CA PHE A 134 -19.99 2.10 1.64
C PHE A 134 -19.38 1.57 0.33
N ILE A 135 -19.97 0.54 -0.29
CA ILE A 135 -19.45 -0.15 -1.47
C ILE A 135 -19.11 0.79 -2.64
N PRO A 136 -19.98 1.73 -3.04
CA PRO A 136 -19.70 2.61 -4.17
C PRO A 136 -18.45 3.47 -3.93
N VAL A 137 -18.26 3.98 -2.72
CA VAL A 137 -17.12 4.85 -2.38
C VAL A 137 -15.82 4.08 -2.47
N LEU A 138 -15.74 2.90 -1.85
CA LEU A 138 -14.52 2.09 -1.91
C LEU A 138 -14.24 1.60 -3.34
N LYS A 139 -15.28 1.21 -4.10
CA LYS A 139 -15.12 0.81 -5.51
C LYS A 139 -14.51 1.94 -6.35
N TRP A 140 -15.07 3.14 -6.27
CA TRP A 140 -14.54 4.30 -7.01
C TRP A 140 -13.15 4.69 -6.51
N GLY A 141 -12.88 4.61 -5.20
CA GLY A 141 -11.55 4.83 -4.64
C GLY A 141 -10.50 3.87 -5.20
N LEU A 142 -10.80 2.57 -5.25
CA LEU A 142 -9.94 1.55 -5.86
C LEU A 142 -9.72 1.78 -7.35
N ILE A 143 -10.76 2.16 -8.10
CA ILE A 143 -10.64 2.46 -9.54
C ILE A 143 -9.77 3.68 -9.78
N ILE A 144 -9.99 4.78 -9.03
CA ILE A 144 -9.24 6.02 -9.20
C ILE A 144 -7.78 5.82 -8.82
N ILE A 145 -7.53 5.24 -7.64
CA ILE A 145 -6.16 5.09 -7.13
C ILE A 145 -5.43 3.99 -7.91
N GLY A 146 -6.08 2.85 -8.17
CA GLY A 146 -5.51 1.80 -9.01
C GLY A 146 -5.24 2.27 -10.44
N GLY A 147 -6.16 3.03 -11.04
CA GLY A 147 -5.98 3.63 -12.36
C GLY A 147 -4.84 4.64 -12.38
N PHE A 148 -4.74 5.51 -11.37
CA PHE A 148 -3.64 6.46 -11.24
C PHE A 148 -2.29 5.77 -11.01
N SER A 149 -2.24 4.73 -10.16
CA SER A 149 -1.04 3.92 -9.95
C SER A 149 -0.60 3.20 -11.23
N ALA A 150 -1.53 2.62 -12.00
CA ALA A 150 -1.23 1.98 -13.27
C ALA A 150 -0.73 2.99 -14.31
N PHE A 151 -1.37 4.16 -14.39
CA PHE A 151 -0.96 5.24 -15.28
C PHE A 151 0.46 5.73 -14.95
N MET A 152 0.74 6.03 -13.67
CA MET A 152 2.06 6.47 -13.23
C MET A 152 3.11 5.38 -13.44
N GLY A 153 2.79 4.12 -13.14
CA GLY A 153 3.67 2.98 -13.43
C GLY A 153 4.00 2.86 -14.91
N LEU A 154 3.02 3.06 -15.80
CA LEU A 154 3.23 3.05 -17.25
C LEU A 154 4.09 4.23 -17.70
N VAL A 155 3.87 5.43 -17.16
CA VAL A 155 4.72 6.61 -17.43
C VAL A 155 6.16 6.35 -17.02
N PHE A 156 6.40 5.78 -15.83
CA PHE A 156 7.75 5.45 -15.36
C PHE A 156 8.40 4.34 -16.19
N TRP A 157 7.63 3.34 -16.60
CA TRP A 157 8.11 2.28 -17.49
C TRP A 157 8.52 2.85 -18.85
N ILE A 158 7.72 3.75 -19.45
CA ILE A 158 8.09 4.42 -20.70
C ILE A 158 9.35 5.29 -20.50
N ALA A 159 9.41 6.07 -19.41
CA ALA A 159 10.57 6.90 -19.09
C ALA A 159 11.86 6.08 -18.88
N SER A 160 11.74 4.82 -18.46
CA SER A 160 12.89 3.91 -18.29
C SER A 160 13.61 3.60 -19.62
N PHE A 161 12.90 3.54 -20.75
CA PHE A 161 13.52 3.33 -22.06
C PHE A 161 14.39 4.52 -22.51
N GLY A 162 14.02 5.74 -22.11
CA GLY A 162 14.79 6.94 -22.41
C GLY A 162 16.13 7.01 -21.67
N LYS A 163 16.21 6.42 -20.46
CA LYS A 163 17.45 6.36 -19.68
C LYS A 163 18.46 5.33 -20.22
N ASN A 164 18.00 4.25 -20.86
CA ASN A 164 18.88 3.23 -21.45
C ASN A 164 19.55 3.64 -22.77
N ALA A 165 19.07 4.71 -23.42
CA ALA A 165 19.67 5.20 -24.67
C ALA A 165 20.86 6.16 -24.45
N ALA A 166 21.15 6.53 -23.19
CA ALA A 166 22.19 7.49 -22.82
C ALA A 166 23.41 6.87 -22.10
N SER A 167 23.51 5.53 -22.07
CA SER A 167 24.71 4.79 -21.60
C SER A 167 25.53 4.28 -22.77
#